data_AF-A0A1G3LN03-F1
#
_entry.id   AF-A0A1G3LN03-F1
#
_cell.length_a   1.000
_cell.length_b   1.000
_cell.length_c   1.000
_cell.angle_alpha   90.00
_cell.angle_beta   90.00
_cell.angle_gamma   90.00
#
_symmetry.space_group_name_H-M   'P 1'
#
loop_
_entity.id
_entity.type
_entity.pdbx_description
1 polymer ?
#
loop_
_entity_poly.entity_id
_entity_poly.type
_entity_poly.pdbx_seq_one_letter_code
_entity_poly.pdbx_strand_id
1 'polypeptide(L)' 'MATITTLFGSGGAGLFPGGQTPSIADALRDIADDLAALRTKFVATLVKLDADAGVTDTDYAATQTPAALLTIKG' A
#
# COMPACT_ATOMS: atom_id res chain seq x y z
N MET A 1 6.00 -17.24 7.98
CA MET A 1 6.30 -16.62 6.67
C MET A 1 5.02 -15.95 6.18
N ALA A 2 5.03 -14.62 6.00
CA ALA A 2 3.92 -13.95 5.34
C ALA A 2 4.08 -14.17 3.83
N THR A 3 3.09 -14.77 3.18
CA THR A 3 3.07 -14.92 1.73
C THR A 3 2.97 -13.53 1.13
N ILE A 4 4.08 -13.03 0.57
CA ILE A 4 4.08 -11.82 -0.26
C ILE A 4 3.51 -12.24 -1.61
N THR A 5 2.24 -11.91 -1.85
CA THR A 5 1.56 -12.21 -3.12
C THR A 5 2.20 -11.38 -4.23
N THR A 6 2.51 -12.00 -5.37
CA THR A 6 3.08 -11.35 -6.56
C THR A 6 2.07 -10.49 -7.33
N LEU A 7 0.82 -10.44 -6.88
CA LEU A 7 -0.18 -9.51 -7.41
C LEU A 7 0.08 -8.11 -6.84
N PHE A 8 0.84 -7.33 -7.60
CA PHE A 8 0.55 -5.90 -7.75
C PHE A 8 -0.69 -5.79 -8.65
N GLY A 9 -1.63 -4.90 -8.36
CA GLY A 9 -2.82 -4.69 -9.18
C GLY A 9 -4.17 -4.87 -8.48
N SER A 10 -4.34 -4.35 -7.27
CA SER A 10 -5.67 -4.33 -6.64
C SER A 10 -6.69 -3.44 -7.39
N GLY A 11 -6.22 -2.58 -8.30
CA GLY A 11 -7.02 -1.71 -9.19
C GLY A 11 -7.36 -2.35 -10.54
N GLY A 12 -7.04 -3.64 -10.77
CA GLY A 12 -7.62 -4.43 -11.86
C GLY A 12 -7.07 -4.17 -13.28
N ALA A 13 -6.02 -3.36 -13.43
CA ALA A 13 -5.43 -3.08 -14.75
C ALA A 13 -4.53 -4.23 -15.28
N GLY A 14 -4.15 -5.19 -14.42
CA GLY A 14 -3.45 -6.40 -14.83
C GLY A 14 -2.04 -6.14 -15.38
N LEU A 15 -1.28 -5.28 -14.70
CA LEU A 15 0.10 -4.90 -15.04
C LEU A 15 1.11 -6.04 -14.79
N PHE A 16 0.96 -7.16 -15.48
CA PHE A 16 1.93 -8.27 -15.49
C PHE A 16 2.42 -8.54 -16.92
N PRO A 17 3.65 -9.07 -17.10
CA PRO A 17 4.15 -9.45 -18.43
C PRO A 17 3.20 -10.45 -19.11
N GLY A 18 2.65 -10.07 -20.27
CA GLY A 18 1.65 -10.86 -21.00
C GLY A 18 0.19 -10.63 -20.56
N GLY A 19 -0.07 -9.62 -19.73
CA GLY A 19 -1.41 -9.18 -19.32
C GLY A 19 -2.12 -8.30 -20.34
N GLN A 20 -3.16 -7.60 -19.87
CA GLN A 20 -3.97 -6.66 -20.68
C GLN A 20 -3.08 -5.53 -21.23
N THR A 21 -3.56 -4.79 -22.24
CA THR A 21 -2.92 -3.54 -22.73
C THR A 21 -3.64 -2.31 -22.14
N PRO A 22 -3.44 -1.97 -20.85
CA PRO A 22 -4.10 -0.85 -20.21
C PRO A 22 -3.67 0.48 -20.81
N SER A 23 -4.54 1.49 -20.74
CA SER A 23 -4.13 2.86 -21.01
C SER A 23 -3.16 3.35 -19.91
N ILE A 24 -2.41 4.42 -20.20
CA ILE A 24 -1.57 5.07 -19.17
C ILE A 24 -2.43 5.50 -17.98
N ALA A 25 -3.67 5.94 -18.20
CA ALA A 25 -4.58 6.34 -17.12
C ALA A 25 -4.96 5.15 -16.23
N ASP A 26 -5.21 3.97 -16.80
CA ASP A 26 -5.54 2.76 -16.04
C ASP A 26 -4.34 2.28 -15.22
N ALA A 27 -3.14 2.30 -15.82
CA ALA A 27 -1.91 1.97 -15.13
C ALA A 27 -1.62 2.91 -13.96
N LEU A 28 -1.83 4.22 -14.14
CA LEU A 28 -1.61 5.22 -13.08
C LEU A 28 -2.62 5.10 -11.93
N ARG A 29 -3.88 4.72 -12.21
CA ARG A 29 -4.87 4.45 -11.16
C ARG A 29 -4.52 3.19 -10.36
N ASP A 30 -4.13 2.12 -11.05
CA ASP A 30 -3.73 0.87 -10.41
C ASP A 30 -2.53 1.05 -9.48
N ILE A 31 -1.54 1.85 -9.91
CA ILE A 31 -0.39 2.23 -9.07
C ILE A 31 -0.86 3.03 -7.84
N ALA A 32 -1.80 3.97 -8.00
CA ALA A 32 -2.31 4.75 -6.88
C ALA A 32 -3.04 3.87 -5.84
N ASP A 33 -3.82 2.89 -6.30
CA ASP A 33 -4.52 1.93 -5.44
C ASP A 33 -3.53 1.02 -4.69
N ASP A 34 -2.51 0.53 -5.38
CA ASP A 34 -1.46 -0.29 -4.76
C ASP A 34 -0.65 0.49 -3.70
N LEU A 35 -0.34 1.76 -3.96
CA LEU A 35 0.30 2.63 -2.96
C LEU A 35 -0.61 2.88 -1.75
N ALA A 36 -1.92 3.04 -1.96
CA ALA A 36 -2.88 3.18 -0.87
C ALA A 36 -2.98 1.89 -0.03
N ALA A 37 -2.95 0.73 -0.67
CA ALA A 37 -2.92 -0.56 0.01
C ALA A 37 -1.61 -0.76 0.80
N LEU A 38 -0.46 -0.41 0.23
CA LEU A 38 0.83 -0.47 0.91
C LEU A 38 0.85 0.44 2.14
N ARG A 39 0.38 1.69 1.99
CA ARG A 39 0.25 2.64 3.11
C ARG A 39 -0.60 2.05 4.23
N THR A 40 -1.75 1.45 3.90
CA THR A 40 -2.65 0.86 4.89
C THR A 40 -1.96 -0.26 5.67
N LYS A 41 -1.25 -1.16 4.98
CA LYS A 41 -0.49 -2.24 5.63
C LYS A 41 0.65 -1.69 6.48
N PHE A 42 1.34 -0.65 6.02
CA PHE A 42 2.43 -0.01 6.77
C PHE A 42 1.92 0.60 8.08
N VAL A 43 0.84 1.40 8.03
CA VAL A 43 0.23 1.98 9.24
C VAL A 43 -0.24 0.90 10.21
N ALA A 44 -0.83 -0.19 9.71
CA ALA A 44 -1.23 -1.32 10.55
C ALA A 44 -0.03 -1.99 11.24
N THR A 45 1.15 -2.00 10.61
CA THR A 45 2.39 -2.48 11.24
C THR A 45 2.87 -1.52 12.32
N LEU A 46 2.85 -0.20 12.08
CA LEU A 46 3.24 0.78 13.10
C LEU A 46 2.37 0.64 14.37
N VAL A 47 1.06 0.49 14.22
CA VAL A 47 0.15 0.26 15.36
C VAL A 47 0.50 -1.02 16.13
N LYS A 48 0.95 -2.07 15.44
CA LYS A 48 1.40 -3.31 16.12
C LYS A 48 2.70 -3.11 16.88
N LEU A 49 3.62 -2.32 16.35
CA LEU A 49 4.87 -1.97 17.04
C LEU A 49 4.58 -1.10 18.27
N ASP A 50 3.64 -0.17 18.19
CA ASP A 50 3.21 0.64 19.35
C ASP A 50 2.61 -0.21 20.47
N ALA A 51 1.98 -1.32 20.12
CA ALA A 51 1.40 -2.27 21.07
C ALA A 51 2.40 -3.33 21.56
N ASP A 52 3.62 -3.38 21.01
CA ASP A 52 4.63 -4.37 21.36
C ASP A 52 5.46 -3.90 22.56
N ALA A 53 5.21 -4.50 23.73
CA ALA A 53 5.89 -4.19 24.98
C ALA A 53 7.39 -4.56 25.00
N GLY A 54 7.89 -5.25 23.97
CA GLY A 54 9.31 -5.54 23.79
C GLY A 54 10.09 -4.41 23.11
N VAL A 55 9.41 -3.41 22.57
CA VAL A 55 10.02 -2.26 21.88
C VAL A 55 9.94 -1.04 22.79
N THR A 56 11.00 -0.23 22.83
CA THR A 56 11.08 0.93 23.74
C THR A 56 10.27 2.12 23.25
N ASP A 57 10.17 2.29 21.94
CA ASP A 57 9.39 3.35 21.30
C ASP A 57 7.97 2.84 21.05
N THR A 58 6.98 3.66 21.40
CA THR A 58 5.55 3.31 21.34
C THR A 58 4.72 4.37 20.60
N ASP A 59 5.37 5.26 19.86
CA ASP A 59 4.70 6.34 19.11
C ASP A 59 4.94 6.29 17.59
N TYR A 60 5.34 5.13 17.07
CA TYR A 60 5.60 4.90 15.65
C TYR A 60 4.42 5.32 14.77
N ALA A 61 3.17 4.98 15.12
CA ALA A 61 2.02 5.37 14.32
C ALA A 61 1.78 6.89 14.36
N ALA A 62 2.19 7.58 15.42
CA ALA A 62 2.05 9.02 15.55
C ALA A 62 3.11 9.79 14.74
N THR A 63 4.34 9.27 14.66
CA THR A 63 5.47 9.98 14.04
C THR A 63 5.78 9.53 12.62
N GLN A 64 5.48 8.28 12.27
CA GLN A 64 5.90 7.66 11.00
C GLN A 64 4.75 7.43 10.01
N THR A 65 3.50 7.78 10.34
CA THR A 65 2.37 7.58 9.43
C THR A 65 2.48 8.48 8.19
N PRO A 66 2.62 7.94 6.98
CA PRO A 66 2.65 8.74 5.76
C PRO A 66 1.28 9.41 5.51
N ALA A 67 1.28 10.57 4.87
CA ALA A 67 0.05 11.22 4.43
C ALA A 67 -0.75 10.32 3.47
N ALA A 68 -2.08 10.49 3.45
CA ALA A 68 -2.93 9.79 2.48
C ALA A 68 -2.66 10.31 1.07
N LEU A 69 -2.71 9.42 0.07
CA LEU A 69 -2.65 9.83 -1.33
C LEU A 69 -3.92 10.62 -1.68
N LEU A 70 -3.77 11.74 -2.39
CA LEU A 70 -4.92 12.40 -3.00
C LEU A 70 -5.51 11.45 -4.05
N THR A 71 -6.81 11.17 -3.94
CA THR A 71 -7.54 10.42 -4.97
C THR A 71 -7.36 11.10 -6.32
N ILE A 72 -6.86 10.37 -7.32
CA ILE A 72 -6.83 10.85 -8.70
C ILE A 72 -8.28 10.95 -9.16
N LYS A 73 -8.82 12.18 -9.29
CA LYS A 73 -10.15 12.39 -9.84
C LYS A 73 -10.16 11.89 -11.29
N GLY A 74 -11.06 10.95 -11.57
CA GLY A 74 -11.33 10.43 -12.91
C GLY A 74 -12.02 11.46 -13.78
#